data_AF-A0AAE8W1E3-F1
#
_entry.id   AF-A0AAE8W1E3-F1
#
_cell.length_a   1.000
_cell.length_b   1.000
_cell.length_c   1.000
_cell.angle_alpha   90.00
_cell.angle_beta   90.00
_cell.angle_gamma   90.00
#
_symmetry.space_group_name_H-M   'P 1'
#
loop_
_entity.id
_entity.type
_entity.pdbx_description
1 polymer ?
#
loop_
_entity_poly.entity_id
_entity_poly.type
_entity_poly.pdbx_seq_one_letter_code
_entity_poly.pdbx_strand_id
1 'polypeptide(L)'
;MAGTDEPAVAAGDDDALYVLTAVLLTPANFPSVLGDDYPEACAALGLAPLADGYGIVLGQDGDGARWTVVVDDVSLVAVAIASWDCGMEYDLSPDEDSVVAALPGWPLAVAVAAPGVPAPHDPDPELTDRPPLSPPDTGIWGPAQRRLGADEIALQWGMWREQIDDAAFAGQDGTSEAAAAGNATEAGDTARTGGDESTARTGIRRVLAEARAYVESPPPLGRVRSTFAPGDARTLRADGPGWSMVARTDDIAFVLLDEEPGEVLPVGRGPELPGLLESLDKIAVRPN
;
A
#
# COMPACT_ATOMS: atom_id res chain seq x y z
N MET A 1 11.23 46.38 29.12
CA MET A 1 10.20 46.35 28.06
C MET A 1 10.74 47.06 26.84
N ALA A 2 11.37 46.32 25.94
CA ALA A 2 11.51 46.61 24.52
C ALA A 2 12.09 45.32 23.93
N GLY A 3 11.20 44.45 23.46
CA GLY A 3 11.57 43.30 22.67
C GLY A 3 11.98 43.79 21.28
N THR A 4 13.12 43.31 20.82
CA THR A 4 13.46 43.25 19.41
C THR A 4 13.53 41.77 19.08
N ASP A 5 12.36 41.23 18.72
CA ASP A 5 12.26 40.04 17.88
C ASP A 5 12.71 40.48 16.49
N GLU A 6 13.97 40.23 16.17
CA GLU A 6 14.41 40.17 14.78
C GLU A 6 14.02 38.77 14.28
N PRO A 7 13.19 38.63 13.24
CA PRO A 7 13.03 37.33 12.61
C PRO A 7 14.37 37.00 11.97
N ALA A 8 15.07 36.02 12.55
CA ALA A 8 16.14 35.31 11.86
C ALA A 8 15.49 34.50 10.73
N VAL A 9 15.12 35.18 9.65
CA VAL A 9 14.97 34.55 8.35
C VAL A 9 16.37 34.10 7.97
N ALA A 10 16.66 32.83 8.25
CA ALA A 10 17.63 32.12 7.45
C ALA A 10 17.11 32.23 6.00
N ALA A 11 17.69 33.16 5.24
CA ALA A 11 17.77 32.99 3.80
C ALA A 11 18.62 31.75 3.60
N GLY A 12 17.97 30.58 3.67
CA GLY A 12 18.56 29.31 3.30
C GLY A 12 18.88 29.36 1.82
N ASP A 13 19.93 28.66 1.40
CA ASP A 13 20.25 28.46 -0.02
C ASP A 13 18.97 28.28 -0.83
N ASP A 14 18.80 29.05 -1.91
CA ASP A 14 17.67 28.86 -2.84
C ASP A 14 17.65 27.42 -3.41
N ASP A 15 18.79 26.72 -3.33
CA ASP A 15 18.98 25.31 -3.70
C ASP A 15 18.63 24.29 -2.58
N ALA A 16 18.22 24.73 -1.39
CA ALA A 16 17.94 23.83 -0.27
C ALA A 16 16.55 23.17 -0.37
N LEU A 17 16.51 21.85 -0.18
CA LEU A 17 15.26 21.08 -0.12
C LEU A 17 14.65 21.15 1.28
N TYR A 18 13.47 21.74 1.38
CA TYR A 18 12.60 21.68 2.56
C TYR A 18 11.86 20.34 2.58
N VAL A 19 12.30 19.42 3.44
CA VAL A 19 11.69 18.09 3.60
C VAL A 19 10.30 18.20 4.23
N LEU A 20 9.31 17.61 3.56
CA LEU A 20 7.92 17.54 4.04
C LEU A 20 7.57 16.17 4.61
N THR A 21 8.06 15.11 3.95
CA THR A 21 7.83 13.73 4.38
C THR A 21 8.85 12.81 3.72
N ALA A 22 8.96 11.59 4.24
CA ALA A 22 9.77 10.54 3.66
C ALA A 22 9.05 9.20 3.73
N VAL A 23 9.35 8.31 2.80
CA VAL A 23 8.82 6.95 2.74
C VAL A 23 9.92 5.98 2.36
N LEU A 24 9.75 4.72 2.74
CA LEU A 24 10.63 3.64 2.31
C LEU A 24 10.16 3.09 0.96
N LEU A 25 11.09 2.75 0.09
CA LEU A 25 10.87 1.99 -1.14
C LEU A 25 11.80 0.76 -1.11
N THR A 26 11.39 -0.24 -0.35
CA THR A 26 12.14 -1.48 -0.10
C THR A 26 11.30 -2.70 -0.48
N PRO A 27 11.91 -3.88 -0.67
CA PRO A 27 11.16 -5.12 -0.89
C PRO A 27 10.08 -5.40 0.17
N ALA A 28 10.32 -5.02 1.42
CA ALA A 28 9.41 -5.27 2.54
C ALA A 28 8.34 -4.18 2.73
N ASN A 29 8.67 -2.94 2.35
CA ASN A 29 7.84 -1.77 2.62
C ASN A 29 8.03 -0.74 1.50
N PHE A 30 6.94 -0.47 0.79
CA PHE A 30 6.84 0.53 -0.27
C PHE A 30 5.41 1.05 -0.35
N PRO A 31 5.20 2.27 -0.90
CA PRO A 31 3.85 2.81 -1.10
C PRO A 31 3.12 1.97 -2.16
N SER A 32 2.12 1.20 -1.74
CA SER A 32 1.44 0.25 -2.62
C SER A 32 0.78 0.94 -3.81
N VAL A 33 0.39 2.21 -3.68
CA VAL A 33 -0.19 2.98 -4.78
C VAL A 33 0.68 2.94 -6.05
N LEU A 34 2.01 2.81 -5.88
CA LEU A 34 3.01 2.80 -6.96
C LEU A 34 3.12 1.47 -7.72
N GLY A 35 2.67 0.34 -7.18
CA GLY A 35 2.79 -0.96 -7.86
C GLY A 35 2.28 -2.15 -7.04
N ASP A 36 2.06 -3.30 -7.69
CA ASP A 36 1.67 -4.55 -7.01
C ASP A 36 2.87 -5.24 -6.33
N ASP A 37 4.09 -4.87 -6.70
CA ASP A 37 5.32 -5.37 -6.12
C ASP A 37 6.44 -4.33 -6.14
N TYR A 38 7.57 -4.66 -5.49
CA TYR A 38 8.69 -3.74 -5.34
C TYR A 38 9.32 -3.35 -6.69
N PRO A 39 9.59 -4.28 -7.63
CA PRO A 39 10.04 -3.92 -8.97
C PRO A 39 9.12 -2.97 -9.74
N GLU A 40 7.79 -3.17 -9.68
CA GLU A 40 6.83 -2.25 -10.30
C GLU A 40 6.87 -0.86 -9.65
N ALA A 41 6.94 -0.79 -8.31
CA ALA A 41 7.04 0.47 -7.60
C ALA A 41 8.34 1.24 -7.93
N CYS A 42 9.47 0.54 -8.09
CA CYS A 42 10.70 1.15 -8.60
C CYS A 42 10.56 1.65 -10.04
N ALA A 43 9.93 0.86 -10.92
CA ALA A 43 9.71 1.22 -12.31
C ALA A 43 8.84 2.47 -12.45
N ALA A 44 7.87 2.69 -11.56
CA ALA A 44 7.04 3.90 -11.53
C ALA A 44 7.87 5.19 -11.33
N LEU A 45 9.03 5.08 -10.68
CA LEU A 45 9.98 6.19 -10.50
C LEU A 45 11.10 6.19 -11.56
N GLY A 46 11.18 5.16 -12.40
CA GLY A 46 12.27 4.97 -13.36
C GLY A 46 13.56 4.44 -12.71
N LEU A 47 13.45 3.74 -11.58
CA LEU A 47 14.57 3.18 -10.84
C LEU A 47 14.77 1.70 -11.14
N ALA A 48 16.02 1.25 -11.11
CA ALA A 48 16.33 -0.17 -11.06
C ALA A 48 16.08 -0.71 -9.64
N PRO A 49 15.49 -1.90 -9.46
CA PRO A 49 15.30 -2.47 -8.12
C PRO A 49 16.65 -2.82 -7.47
N LEU A 50 16.88 -2.38 -6.23
CA LEU A 50 18.03 -2.74 -5.40
C LEU A 50 17.62 -3.72 -4.30
N ALA A 51 18.56 -4.53 -3.82
CA ALA A 51 18.29 -5.50 -2.77
C ALA A 51 17.88 -4.82 -1.45
N ASP A 52 18.58 -3.74 -1.09
CA ASP A 52 18.35 -3.00 0.16
C ASP A 52 17.20 -1.98 0.04
N GLY A 53 16.85 -1.60 -1.20
CA GLY A 53 15.81 -0.61 -1.47
C GLY A 53 16.35 0.81 -1.59
N TYR A 54 15.44 1.77 -1.41
CA TYR A 54 15.71 3.20 -1.38
C TYR A 54 14.93 3.87 -0.26
N GLY A 55 15.44 4.98 0.24
CA GLY A 55 14.65 5.99 0.90
C GLY A 55 14.14 7.01 -0.13
N ILE A 56 12.92 7.50 0.06
CA ILE A 56 12.31 8.52 -0.79
C ILE A 56 11.95 9.71 0.08
N VAL A 57 12.47 10.88 -0.27
CA VAL A 57 12.24 12.14 0.44
C VAL A 57 11.44 13.06 -0.47
N LEU A 58 10.30 13.56 0.02
CA LEU A 58 9.43 14.48 -0.71
C LEU A 58 9.57 15.86 -0.07
N GLY A 59 9.93 16.85 -0.87
CA GLY A 59 10.15 18.21 -0.40
C GLY A 59 9.88 19.29 -1.44
N GLN A 60 10.07 20.54 -1.02
CA GLN A 60 10.02 21.72 -1.87
C GLN A 60 11.37 22.43 -1.87
N ASP A 61 11.75 23.07 -2.96
CA ASP A 61 12.82 24.08 -2.91
C ASP A 61 12.30 25.43 -2.37
N GLY A 62 13.18 26.44 -2.30
CA GLY A 62 12.84 27.78 -1.81
C GLY A 62 11.78 28.51 -2.63
N ASP A 63 11.65 28.17 -3.91
CA ASP A 63 10.62 28.73 -4.80
C ASP A 63 9.28 28.00 -4.67
N GLY A 64 9.26 26.82 -4.04
CA GLY A 64 8.09 25.99 -3.83
C GLY A 64 7.90 24.89 -4.87
N ALA A 65 8.88 24.68 -5.76
CA ALA A 65 8.82 23.60 -6.73
C ALA A 65 8.99 22.24 -6.02
N ARG A 66 8.24 21.25 -6.49
CA ARG A 66 8.14 19.94 -5.86
C ARG A 66 9.24 19.01 -6.36
N TRP A 67 9.93 18.37 -5.43
CA TRP A 67 11.00 17.41 -5.72
C TRP A 67 10.85 16.12 -4.94
N THR A 68 11.21 15.02 -5.60
CA THR A 68 11.36 13.69 -5.02
C THR A 68 12.83 13.32 -5.05
N VAL A 69 13.47 13.27 -3.89
CA VAL A 69 14.87 12.86 -3.76
C VAL A 69 14.92 11.38 -3.37
N VAL A 70 15.60 10.59 -4.19
CA VAL A 70 15.81 9.15 -4.02
C VAL A 70 17.19 8.94 -3.45
N VAL A 71 17.29 8.23 -2.33
CA VAL A 71 18.54 7.98 -1.61
C VAL A 71 18.75 6.49 -1.40
N ASP A 72 19.99 6.03 -1.51
CA ASP A 72 20.35 4.62 -1.28
C ASP A 72 20.72 4.32 0.18
N ASP A 73 20.91 5.33 1.03
CA ASP A 73 20.94 5.16 2.48
C ASP A 73 19.51 5.02 3.06
N VAL A 74 19.01 3.79 2.97
CA VAL A 74 17.69 3.41 3.51
C VAL A 74 17.64 3.57 5.04
N SER A 75 18.77 3.39 5.72
CA SER A 75 18.82 3.44 7.18
C SER A 75 18.61 4.85 7.70
N LEU A 76 19.21 5.85 7.04
CA LEU A 76 19.00 7.26 7.34
C LEU A 76 17.51 7.63 7.29
N VAL A 77 16.83 7.25 6.20
CA VAL A 77 15.40 7.55 6.02
C VAL A 77 14.53 6.77 7.00
N ALA A 78 14.83 5.50 7.25
CA ALA A 78 14.10 4.70 8.24
C ALA A 78 14.19 5.30 9.65
N VAL A 79 15.37 5.79 10.05
CA VAL A 79 15.57 6.45 11.35
C VAL A 79 14.79 7.75 11.45
N ALA A 80 14.74 8.55 10.38
CA ALA A 80 13.94 9.77 10.34
C ALA A 80 12.45 9.47 10.55
N ILE A 81 11.89 8.51 9.79
CA ILE A 81 10.49 8.08 9.91
C ILE A 81 10.19 7.60 11.32
N ALA A 82 11.01 6.69 11.86
CA ALA A 82 10.82 6.16 13.21
C ALA A 82 10.88 7.25 14.30
N SER A 83 11.73 8.26 14.10
CA SER A 83 11.84 9.40 15.02
C SER A 83 10.56 10.23 15.00
N TRP A 84 10.05 10.58 13.81
CA TRP A 84 8.81 11.34 13.66
C TRP A 84 7.59 10.58 14.17
N ASP A 85 7.50 9.26 13.93
CA ASP A 85 6.43 8.40 14.45
C ASP A 85 6.39 8.37 15.99
N CYS A 86 7.56 8.52 16.62
CA CYS A 86 7.67 8.65 18.07
C CYS A 86 7.47 10.10 18.58
N GLY A 87 7.18 11.05 17.69
CA GLY A 87 7.02 12.47 18.02
C GLY A 87 8.33 13.20 18.34
N MET A 88 9.48 12.66 17.91
CA MET A 88 10.78 13.30 18.08
C MET A 88 11.14 14.14 16.84
N GLU A 89 11.84 15.25 17.07
CA GLU A 89 12.43 16.02 15.98
C GLU A 89 13.62 15.26 15.38
N TYR A 90 13.68 15.23 14.05
CA TYR A 90 14.79 14.69 13.29
C TYR A 90 14.95 15.50 12.01
N ASP A 91 16.16 16.01 11.78
CA ASP A 91 16.50 16.78 10.58
C ASP A 91 17.08 15.84 9.52
N LEU A 92 16.24 15.47 8.55
CA LEU A 92 16.63 14.57 7.47
C LEU A 92 17.34 15.35 6.37
N SER A 93 18.66 15.25 6.33
CA SER A 93 19.52 15.84 5.31
C SER A 93 20.37 14.73 4.67
N PRO A 94 19.94 14.15 3.53
CA PRO A 94 20.74 13.15 2.85
C PRO A 94 22.05 13.73 2.31
N ASP A 95 23.14 12.98 2.46
CA ASP A 95 24.42 13.34 1.87
C ASP A 95 24.35 13.26 0.34
N GLU A 96 25.01 14.18 -0.37
CA GLU A 96 25.02 14.22 -1.85
C GLU A 96 25.46 12.88 -2.47
N ASP A 97 26.41 12.19 -1.83
CA ASP A 97 26.92 10.90 -2.27
C ASP A 97 25.89 9.76 -2.17
N SER A 98 24.85 9.92 -1.32
CA SER A 98 23.75 8.95 -1.17
C SER A 98 22.58 9.22 -2.12
N VAL A 99 22.55 10.40 -2.75
CA VAL A 99 21.46 10.79 -3.65
C VAL A 99 21.63 10.09 -5.00
N VAL A 100 20.69 9.20 -5.30
CA VAL A 100 20.65 8.44 -6.55
C VAL A 100 19.97 9.24 -7.66
N ALA A 101 18.91 9.98 -7.31
CA ALA A 101 18.17 10.79 -8.26
C ALA A 101 17.39 11.91 -7.56
N ALA A 102 17.30 13.06 -8.23
CA ALA A 102 16.32 14.11 -7.93
C ALA A 102 15.29 14.14 -9.07
N LEU A 103 14.04 13.79 -8.76
CA LEU A 103 12.96 13.67 -9.72
C LEU A 103 11.97 14.83 -9.55
N PRO A 104 11.54 15.49 -10.65
CA PRO A 104 10.54 16.55 -10.56
C PRO A 104 9.19 16.00 -10.08
N GLY A 105 8.44 16.78 -9.30
CA GLY A 105 7.12 16.42 -8.81
C GLY A 105 7.14 15.42 -7.65
N TRP A 106 5.95 14.96 -7.25
CA TRP A 106 5.78 13.95 -6.19
C TRP A 106 4.99 12.74 -6.69
N PRO A 107 5.46 11.51 -6.45
CA PRO A 107 4.74 10.30 -6.81
C PRO A 107 3.60 9.96 -5.84
N LEU A 108 3.51 10.70 -4.72
CA LEU A 108 2.51 10.52 -3.67
C LEU A 108 1.80 11.85 -3.39
N ALA A 109 0.54 11.77 -2.99
CA ALA A 109 -0.22 12.95 -2.61
C ALA A 109 0.31 13.50 -1.27
N VAL A 110 0.90 14.70 -1.31
CA VAL A 110 1.32 15.44 -0.12
C VAL A 110 0.48 16.71 -0.03
N ALA A 111 -0.26 16.86 1.07
CA ALA A 111 -1.23 17.94 1.24
C ALA A 111 -0.66 19.19 1.92
N VAL A 112 0.59 19.12 2.39
CA VAL A 112 1.25 20.18 3.16
C VAL A 112 2.28 20.92 2.32
N ALA A 113 2.65 22.10 2.78
CA ALA A 113 3.70 22.94 2.20
C ALA A 113 4.66 23.38 3.30
N ALA A 114 5.91 23.67 2.91
CA ALA A 114 6.92 24.16 3.82
C ALA A 114 6.53 25.56 4.34
N PRO A 115 6.65 25.84 5.66
CA PRO A 115 6.33 27.16 6.20
C PRO A 115 7.22 28.24 5.58
N GLY A 116 6.60 29.33 5.11
CA GLY A 116 7.32 30.48 4.54
C GLY A 116 7.75 30.33 3.09
N VAL A 117 7.49 29.17 2.45
CA VAL A 117 7.75 28.89 1.04
C VAL A 117 6.46 29.06 0.22
N PRO A 118 6.53 29.41 -1.09
CA PRO A 118 5.36 29.45 -1.95
C PRO A 118 4.61 28.10 -2.04
N ALA A 119 3.39 28.15 -2.58
CA ALA A 119 2.56 26.97 -2.73
C ALA A 119 3.24 25.90 -3.61
N PRO A 120 3.10 24.60 -3.28
CA PRO A 120 3.67 23.51 -4.06
C PRO A 120 3.25 23.56 -5.53
N HIS A 121 4.22 23.52 -6.44
CA HIS A 121 3.98 23.50 -7.88
C HIS A 121 5.03 22.64 -8.61
N ASP A 122 4.74 22.26 -9.85
CA ASP A 122 5.72 21.52 -10.65
C ASP A 122 6.90 22.43 -11.06
N PRO A 123 8.14 21.91 -11.02
CA PRO A 123 9.29 22.67 -11.50
C PRO A 123 9.18 22.97 -12.99
N ASP A 124 9.89 24.01 -13.45
CA ASP A 124 9.92 24.38 -14.86
C ASP A 124 10.41 23.19 -15.71
N PRO A 125 9.67 22.80 -16.78
CA PRO A 125 10.11 21.75 -17.69
C PRO A 125 11.50 21.97 -18.29
N GLU A 126 12.00 23.21 -18.40
CA GLU A 126 13.35 23.48 -18.89
C GLU A 126 14.45 23.05 -17.91
N LEU A 127 14.13 22.86 -16.63
CA LEU A 127 15.07 22.40 -15.59
C LEU A 127 15.24 20.88 -15.56
N THR A 128 14.36 20.12 -16.23
CA THR A 128 14.34 18.66 -16.11
C THR A 128 14.12 17.95 -17.43
N ASP A 129 14.82 16.83 -17.64
CA ASP A 129 14.70 16.02 -18.87
C ASP A 129 13.48 15.08 -18.87
N ARG A 130 12.62 15.15 -17.84
CA ARG A 130 11.47 14.24 -17.66
C ARG A 130 10.25 14.98 -17.14
N PRO A 131 9.02 14.53 -17.45
CA PRO A 131 7.82 15.12 -16.88
C PRO A 131 7.81 14.95 -15.34
N PRO A 132 7.23 15.93 -14.61
CA PRO A 132 6.99 15.82 -13.19
C PRO A 132 6.19 14.56 -12.83
N LEU A 133 6.60 13.92 -11.74
CA LEU A 133 5.86 12.85 -11.10
C LEU A 133 4.53 13.38 -10.59
N SER A 134 3.49 12.59 -10.80
CA SER A 134 2.17 12.84 -10.27
C SER A 134 1.66 11.58 -9.57
N PRO A 135 0.92 11.71 -8.46
CA PRO A 135 0.32 10.56 -7.81
C PRO A 135 -0.62 9.82 -8.77
N PRO A 136 -0.71 8.48 -8.68
CA PRO A 136 -1.74 7.74 -9.41
C PRO A 136 -3.14 8.28 -9.09
N ASP A 137 -4.03 8.29 -10.09
CA ASP A 137 -5.41 8.74 -9.90
C ASP A 137 -6.17 7.76 -8.99
N THR A 138 -6.63 8.28 -7.86
CA THR A 138 -7.42 7.58 -6.83
C THR A 138 -8.88 8.04 -6.82
N GLY A 139 -9.27 8.95 -7.72
CA GLY A 139 -10.65 9.40 -7.89
C GLY A 139 -11.54 8.39 -8.63
N ILE A 140 -10.95 7.39 -9.28
CA ILE A 140 -11.64 6.34 -10.03
C ILE A 140 -11.14 4.98 -9.53
N TRP A 141 -12.03 3.98 -9.45
CA TRP A 141 -11.62 2.64 -9.11
C TRP A 141 -10.65 2.07 -10.16
N GLY A 142 -9.56 1.50 -9.66
CA GLY A 142 -8.50 0.88 -10.44
C GLY A 142 -7.44 0.30 -9.51
N PRO A 143 -6.32 -0.19 -10.06
CA PRO A 143 -5.31 -0.90 -9.28
C PRO A 143 -4.77 -0.09 -8.09
N ALA A 144 -4.55 1.22 -8.27
CA ALA A 144 -4.12 2.12 -7.21
C ALA A 144 -5.13 2.18 -6.04
N GLN A 145 -6.42 2.38 -6.37
CA GLN A 145 -7.49 2.44 -5.38
C GLN A 145 -7.69 1.10 -4.66
N ARG A 146 -7.63 -0.01 -5.40
CA ARG A 146 -7.69 -1.36 -4.84
C ARG A 146 -6.58 -1.60 -3.82
N ARG A 147 -5.34 -1.26 -4.17
CA ARG A 147 -4.18 -1.42 -3.29
C ARG A 147 -4.25 -0.54 -2.05
N LEU A 148 -4.70 0.71 -2.19
CA LEU A 148 -4.96 1.60 -1.06
C LEU A 148 -6.05 1.06 -0.13
N GLY A 149 -7.14 0.53 -0.68
CA GLY A 149 -8.19 -0.11 0.12
C GLY A 149 -7.67 -1.32 0.90
N ALA A 150 -6.81 -2.12 0.29
CA ALA A 150 -6.15 -3.24 0.95
C ALA A 150 -5.17 -2.78 2.07
N ASP A 151 -4.41 -1.72 1.85
CA ASP A 151 -3.54 -1.15 2.88
C ASP A 151 -4.35 -0.60 4.06
N GLU A 152 -5.49 0.06 3.79
CA GLU A 152 -6.41 0.53 4.82
C GLU A 152 -7.00 -0.62 5.63
N ILE A 153 -7.39 -1.72 4.98
CA ILE A 153 -7.86 -2.93 5.67
C ILE A 153 -6.77 -3.53 6.56
N ALA A 154 -5.52 -3.55 6.08
CA ALA A 154 -4.40 -4.05 6.86
C ALA A 154 -4.13 -3.17 8.10
N LEU A 155 -4.19 -1.85 7.94
CA LEU A 155 -3.98 -0.88 9.01
C LEU A 155 -5.11 -0.92 10.05
N GLN A 156 -6.36 -1.00 9.59
CA GLN A 156 -7.57 -0.94 10.42
C GLN A 156 -8.24 -2.31 10.59
N TRP A 157 -7.43 -3.39 10.65
CA TRP A 157 -7.92 -4.77 10.67
C TRP A 157 -9.06 -5.00 11.68
N GLY A 158 -8.88 -4.52 12.92
CA GLY A 158 -9.87 -4.70 13.99
C GLY A 158 -11.25 -4.15 13.62
N MET A 159 -11.30 -2.92 13.11
CA MET A 159 -12.56 -2.27 12.72
C MET A 159 -13.22 -2.96 11.53
N TRP A 160 -12.44 -3.47 10.56
CA TRP A 160 -12.99 -4.22 9.43
C TRP A 160 -13.51 -5.59 9.85
N ARG A 161 -12.76 -6.32 10.69
CA ARG A 161 -13.15 -7.65 11.14
C ARG A 161 -14.42 -7.63 11.98
N GLU A 162 -14.63 -6.60 12.80
CA GLU A 162 -15.83 -6.43 13.64
C GLU A 162 -17.12 -6.26 12.82
N GLN A 163 -17.03 -5.78 11.58
CA GLN A 163 -18.19 -5.59 10.71
C GLN A 163 -18.67 -6.88 10.03
N ILE A 164 -17.86 -7.94 10.06
CA ILE A 164 -18.16 -9.22 9.40
C ILE A 164 -18.72 -10.22 10.40
N ASP A 165 -19.95 -10.65 10.16
CA ASP A 165 -20.57 -11.78 10.86
C ASP A 165 -20.06 -13.11 10.29
N ASP A 166 -19.91 -14.13 11.13
CA ASP A 166 -19.47 -15.47 10.71
C ASP A 166 -20.47 -16.12 9.75
N ALA A 167 -21.73 -15.66 9.75
CA ALA A 167 -22.74 -16.04 8.75
C ALA A 167 -22.38 -15.63 7.31
N ALA A 168 -21.52 -14.60 7.12
CA ALA A 168 -21.06 -14.16 5.79
C ALA A 168 -20.19 -15.21 5.07
N PHE A 169 -19.69 -16.21 5.80
CA PHE A 169 -18.90 -17.31 5.26
C PHE A 169 -19.73 -18.55 4.90
N ALA A 170 -21.00 -18.60 5.34
CA ALA A 170 -21.87 -19.75 5.14
C ALA A 170 -22.19 -19.95 3.64
N GLY A 171 -21.51 -20.89 3.00
CA GLY A 171 -21.61 -21.15 1.55
C GLY A 171 -20.31 -20.99 0.76
N GLN A 172 -19.19 -20.71 1.44
CA GLN A 172 -17.84 -20.79 0.86
C GLN A 172 -17.26 -22.21 0.97
N ASP A 173 -17.58 -22.92 2.06
CA ASP A 173 -17.28 -24.34 2.22
C ASP A 173 -18.23 -25.16 1.33
N GLY A 174 -17.67 -25.80 0.30
CA GLY A 174 -18.41 -26.52 -0.74
C GLY A 174 -19.09 -27.83 -0.31
N THR A 175 -19.69 -27.92 0.88
CA THR A 175 -20.55 -29.05 1.25
C THR A 175 -21.98 -28.78 0.83
N SER A 176 -22.27 -29.11 -0.43
CA SER A 176 -23.64 -29.35 -0.88
C SER A 176 -24.15 -30.63 -0.24
N GLU A 177 -24.79 -30.52 0.92
CA GLU A 177 -25.64 -31.58 1.46
C GLU A 177 -27.07 -31.31 1.00
N ALA A 178 -27.37 -31.73 -0.24
CA ALA A 178 -28.73 -31.75 -0.74
C ALA A 178 -29.39 -33.11 -0.43
N ALA A 179 -30.27 -33.14 0.58
CA ALA A 179 -31.51 -33.96 0.67
C ALA A 179 -32.12 -33.82 2.09
N ALA A 180 -33.42 -33.71 2.35
CA ALA A 180 -34.64 -33.51 1.56
C ALA A 180 -35.81 -33.31 2.55
N ALA A 181 -36.70 -32.35 2.27
CA ALA A 181 -38.13 -32.20 2.65
C ALA A 181 -38.41 -30.69 2.79
N GLY A 182 -39.13 -29.99 1.92
CA GLY A 182 -40.35 -30.36 1.23
C GLY A 182 -41.48 -29.47 1.75
N ASN A 183 -41.62 -28.24 1.20
CA ASN A 183 -42.92 -27.66 0.83
C ASN A 183 -42.77 -26.29 0.16
N ALA A 184 -43.52 -26.13 -0.93
CA ALA A 184 -43.72 -24.89 -1.66
C ALA A 184 -44.36 -23.81 -0.78
N THR A 185 -44.09 -22.52 -1.05
CA THR A 185 -44.98 -21.60 -1.81
C THR A 185 -44.29 -20.22 -1.90
N GLU A 186 -44.61 -19.51 -3.00
CA GLU A 186 -44.43 -18.07 -3.26
C GLU A 186 -43.15 -17.60 -3.97
N ALA A 187 -43.36 -17.36 -5.27
CA ALA A 187 -42.49 -16.59 -6.14
C ALA A 187 -42.48 -15.10 -5.71
N GLY A 188 -41.29 -14.56 -5.54
CA GLY A 188 -41.05 -13.14 -5.29
C GLY A 188 -39.57 -12.79 -5.46
N ASP A 189 -39.19 -12.45 -6.70
CA ASP A 189 -38.10 -11.54 -7.08
C ASP A 189 -36.74 -11.63 -6.34
N THR A 190 -35.99 -12.73 -6.50
CA THR A 190 -34.59 -12.88 -6.04
C THR A 190 -33.59 -13.14 -7.18
N ALA A 191 -33.96 -12.89 -8.42
CA ALA A 191 -33.13 -13.21 -9.59
C ALA A 191 -31.97 -12.22 -9.85
N ARG A 192 -31.78 -11.17 -9.01
CA ARG A 192 -30.68 -10.20 -9.16
C ARG A 192 -29.48 -10.43 -8.24
N THR A 193 -29.60 -11.25 -7.19
CA THR A 193 -28.53 -11.45 -6.19
C THR A 193 -27.66 -12.69 -6.46
N GLY A 194 -28.19 -13.71 -7.15
CA GLY A 194 -27.44 -14.95 -7.42
C GLY A 194 -26.32 -14.83 -8.46
N GLY A 195 -26.34 -13.76 -9.27
CA GLY A 195 -25.29 -13.47 -10.27
C GLY A 195 -24.02 -12.94 -9.62
N ASP A 196 -24.13 -11.87 -8.83
CA ASP A 196 -23.00 -11.24 -8.12
C ASP A 196 -22.33 -12.21 -7.14
N GLU A 197 -23.10 -12.95 -6.34
CA GLU A 197 -22.52 -13.94 -5.43
C GLU A 197 -21.76 -15.06 -6.16
N SER A 198 -22.18 -15.40 -7.38
CA SER A 198 -21.49 -16.39 -8.20
C SER A 198 -20.20 -15.84 -8.80
N THR A 199 -20.20 -14.58 -9.23
CA THR A 199 -19.00 -13.88 -9.75
C THR A 199 -17.98 -13.69 -8.64
N ALA A 200 -18.38 -13.14 -7.49
CA ALA A 200 -17.52 -12.96 -6.33
C ALA A 200 -16.90 -14.29 -5.86
N ARG A 201 -17.69 -15.38 -5.81
CA ARG A 201 -17.17 -16.72 -5.45
C ARG A 201 -16.16 -17.24 -6.48
N THR A 202 -16.38 -16.94 -7.77
CA THR A 202 -15.44 -17.32 -8.84
C THR A 202 -14.14 -16.51 -8.73
N GLY A 203 -14.25 -15.20 -8.46
CA GLY A 203 -13.13 -14.30 -8.18
C GLY A 203 -12.30 -14.76 -6.98
N ILE A 204 -12.93 -15.05 -5.84
CA ILE A 204 -12.25 -15.58 -4.64
C ILE A 204 -11.48 -16.87 -4.96
N ARG A 205 -12.11 -17.84 -5.65
CA ARG A 205 -11.45 -19.10 -6.01
C ARG A 205 -10.24 -18.88 -6.92
N ARG A 206 -10.36 -17.95 -7.87
CA ARG A 206 -9.24 -17.53 -8.73
C ARG A 206 -8.10 -16.96 -7.90
N VAL A 207 -8.39 -16.01 -7.02
CA VAL A 207 -7.38 -15.40 -6.13
C VAL A 207 -6.68 -16.43 -5.26
N LEU A 208 -7.42 -17.33 -4.61
CA LEU A 208 -6.81 -18.37 -3.77
C LEU A 208 -5.95 -19.36 -4.57
N ALA A 209 -6.32 -19.66 -5.81
CA ALA A 209 -5.52 -20.49 -6.70
C ALA A 209 -4.23 -19.78 -7.14
N GLU A 210 -4.32 -18.50 -7.54
CA GLU A 210 -3.15 -17.68 -7.91
C GLU A 210 -2.21 -17.47 -6.71
N ALA A 211 -2.74 -17.15 -5.54
CA ALA A 211 -1.97 -17.01 -4.30
C ALA A 211 -1.28 -18.32 -3.90
N ARG A 212 -1.90 -19.48 -4.16
CA ARG A 212 -1.25 -20.78 -3.94
C ARG A 212 -0.12 -21.03 -4.93
N ALA A 213 -0.26 -20.61 -6.19
CA ALA A 213 0.78 -20.76 -7.19
C ALA A 213 2.07 -20.01 -6.81
N TYR A 214 1.98 -18.92 -6.04
CA TYR A 214 3.15 -18.21 -5.49
C TYR A 214 4.02 -19.08 -4.57
N VAL A 215 3.46 -20.10 -3.92
CA VAL A 215 4.24 -21.02 -3.08
C VAL A 215 5.13 -21.93 -3.95
N GLU A 216 4.64 -22.33 -5.12
CA GLU A 216 5.38 -23.19 -6.05
C GLU A 216 6.34 -22.39 -6.93
N SER A 217 5.91 -21.22 -7.36
CA SER A 217 6.67 -20.28 -8.21
C SER A 217 6.68 -18.92 -7.54
N PRO A 218 7.70 -18.62 -6.71
CA PRO A 218 7.79 -17.38 -5.96
C PRO A 218 7.60 -16.14 -6.85
N PRO A 219 6.74 -15.19 -6.43
CA PRO A 219 6.50 -13.97 -7.19
C PRO A 219 7.68 -12.99 -7.07
N PRO A 220 7.66 -11.90 -7.85
CA PRO A 220 8.56 -10.76 -7.61
C PRO A 220 8.55 -10.30 -6.15
N LEU A 221 9.68 -9.76 -5.71
CA LEU A 221 9.86 -9.29 -4.33
C LEU A 221 8.81 -8.25 -3.96
N GLY A 222 8.33 -8.30 -2.72
CA GLY A 222 7.32 -7.37 -2.22
C GLY A 222 5.89 -7.65 -2.68
N ARG A 223 5.67 -8.63 -3.56
CA ARG A 223 4.32 -9.06 -3.92
C ARG A 223 3.59 -9.77 -2.79
N VAL A 224 4.34 -10.49 -1.94
CA VAL A 224 3.85 -11.07 -0.69
C VAL A 224 4.67 -10.48 0.46
N ARG A 225 4.00 -9.74 1.35
CA ARG A 225 4.60 -9.05 2.50
C ARG A 225 3.97 -9.55 3.79
N SER A 226 4.78 -9.62 4.84
CA SER A 226 4.35 -10.10 6.15
C SER A 226 4.81 -9.15 7.24
N THR A 227 3.84 -8.60 7.97
CA THR A 227 4.06 -7.69 9.10
C THR A 227 3.56 -8.33 10.40
N PHE A 228 4.12 -7.88 11.52
CA PHE A 228 3.69 -8.36 12.83
C PHE A 228 2.26 -7.91 13.13
N ALA A 229 1.46 -8.80 13.73
CA ALA A 229 0.14 -8.49 14.25
C ALA A 229 0.05 -8.96 15.73
N PRO A 230 -0.79 -8.33 16.56
CA PRO A 230 -0.99 -8.76 17.95
C PRO A 230 -1.47 -10.21 18.04
N GLY A 231 -1.03 -10.92 19.09
CA GLY A 231 -1.44 -12.31 19.36
C GLY A 231 -0.58 -13.37 18.68
N ASP A 232 0.72 -13.11 18.53
CA ASP A 232 1.70 -13.97 17.82
C ASP A 232 1.31 -14.28 16.36
N ALA A 233 0.43 -13.45 15.80
CA ALA A 233 -0.06 -13.55 14.44
C ALA A 233 0.73 -12.66 13.48
N ARG A 234 0.45 -12.80 12.19
CA ARG A 234 1.03 -11.99 11.12
C ARG A 234 -0.08 -11.46 10.24
N THR A 235 0.01 -10.19 9.85
CA THR A 235 -0.79 -9.64 8.77
C THR A 235 -0.05 -9.88 7.47
N LEU A 236 -0.69 -10.59 6.55
CA LEU A 236 -0.18 -10.90 5.23
C LEU A 236 -0.84 -10.00 4.21
N ARG A 237 -0.02 -9.40 3.35
CA ARG A 237 -0.45 -8.68 2.17
C ARG A 237 0.05 -9.44 0.95
N ALA A 238 -0.86 -9.81 0.05
CA ALA A 238 -0.51 -10.44 -1.22
C ALA A 238 -1.24 -9.73 -2.37
N ASP A 239 -0.53 -9.53 -3.48
CA ASP A 239 -1.07 -8.86 -4.66
C ASP A 239 -0.93 -9.72 -5.92
N GLY A 240 -1.77 -9.47 -6.90
CA GLY A 240 -1.65 -10.07 -8.21
C GLY A 240 -2.42 -9.29 -9.27
N PRO A 241 -2.36 -9.76 -10.53
CA PRO A 241 -3.04 -9.08 -11.64
C PRO A 241 -4.55 -9.01 -11.39
N GLY A 242 -5.05 -7.83 -11.10
CA GLY A 242 -6.47 -7.59 -10.88
C GLY A 242 -7.00 -7.90 -9.48
N TRP A 243 -6.13 -8.22 -8.49
CA TRP A 243 -6.57 -8.49 -7.13
C TRP A 243 -5.58 -8.12 -6.04
N SER A 244 -6.10 -7.90 -4.85
CA SER A 244 -5.36 -7.66 -3.61
C SER A 244 -5.97 -8.50 -2.50
N MET A 245 -5.12 -9.16 -1.70
CA MET A 245 -5.52 -9.93 -0.53
C MET A 245 -4.83 -9.41 0.72
N VAL A 246 -5.58 -9.29 1.80
CA VAL A 246 -5.11 -8.99 3.15
C VAL A 246 -5.60 -10.09 4.06
N ALA A 247 -4.72 -10.70 4.85
CA ALA A 247 -5.11 -11.82 5.69
C ALA A 247 -4.40 -11.77 7.04
N ARG A 248 -5.00 -12.42 8.04
CA ARG A 248 -4.33 -12.72 9.29
C ARG A 248 -4.12 -14.22 9.42
N THR A 249 -2.90 -14.63 9.76
CA THR A 249 -2.54 -16.05 9.90
C THR A 249 -3.38 -16.80 10.96
N ASP A 250 -3.99 -16.07 11.88
CA ASP A 250 -4.84 -16.57 12.95
C ASP A 250 -6.33 -16.30 12.75
N ASP A 251 -6.79 -15.82 11.60
CA ASP A 251 -8.20 -15.46 11.38
C ASP A 251 -8.65 -15.74 9.93
N ILE A 252 -9.10 -14.70 9.21
CA ILE A 252 -9.68 -14.74 7.87
C ILE A 252 -8.81 -14.02 6.84
N ALA A 253 -9.28 -13.93 5.60
CA ALA A 253 -8.74 -13.03 4.59
C ALA A 253 -9.82 -12.11 4.02
N PHE A 254 -9.40 -10.98 3.47
CA PHE A 254 -10.19 -10.07 2.65
C PHE A 254 -9.58 -10.01 1.26
N VAL A 255 -10.42 -10.06 0.24
CA VAL A 255 -10.04 -9.98 -1.17
C VAL A 255 -10.73 -8.77 -1.80
N LEU A 256 -9.96 -8.01 -2.56
CA LEU A 256 -10.44 -6.90 -3.38
C LEU A 256 -10.09 -7.21 -4.83
N LEU A 257 -11.00 -6.91 -5.75
CA LEU A 257 -10.85 -7.22 -7.18
C LEU A 257 -11.02 -5.95 -8.02
N ASP A 258 -10.29 -5.84 -9.13
CA ASP A 258 -10.52 -4.74 -10.08
C ASP A 258 -11.89 -4.84 -10.75
N GLU A 259 -12.39 -6.06 -10.94
CA GLU A 259 -13.69 -6.36 -11.58
C GLU A 259 -14.90 -6.12 -10.67
N GLU A 260 -14.68 -5.99 -9.35
CA GLU A 260 -15.71 -5.74 -8.34
C GLU A 260 -15.38 -4.44 -7.57
N PRO A 261 -15.66 -3.26 -8.17
CA PRO A 261 -15.20 -1.98 -7.65
C PRO A 261 -15.82 -1.62 -6.30
N GLY A 262 -14.98 -1.31 -5.31
CA GLY A 262 -15.41 -0.90 -3.97
C GLY A 262 -15.89 -2.03 -3.06
N GLU A 263 -15.92 -3.27 -3.56
CA GLU A 263 -16.35 -4.44 -2.79
C GLU A 263 -15.17 -5.07 -2.05
N VAL A 264 -15.43 -5.47 -0.80
CA VAL A 264 -14.47 -6.18 0.05
C VAL A 264 -15.04 -7.57 0.32
N LEU A 265 -14.41 -8.59 -0.26
CA LEU A 265 -14.89 -9.96 -0.24
C LEU A 265 -14.23 -10.73 0.91
N PRO A 266 -14.95 -11.04 2.00
CA PRO A 266 -14.38 -11.78 3.11
C PRO A 266 -14.26 -13.27 2.74
N VAL A 267 -13.14 -13.89 3.13
CA VAL A 267 -12.85 -15.32 2.92
C VAL A 267 -12.68 -15.96 4.28
N GLY A 268 -13.58 -16.88 4.61
CA GLY A 268 -13.58 -17.58 5.88
C GLY A 268 -12.37 -18.49 6.00
N ARG A 269 -12.03 -18.84 7.24
CA ARG A 269 -10.86 -19.68 7.53
C ARG A 269 -10.93 -21.03 6.81
N GLY A 270 -12.05 -21.74 6.94
CA GLY A 270 -12.23 -23.05 6.31
C GLY A 270 -11.07 -24.03 6.57
N PRO A 271 -10.96 -25.12 5.80
CA PRO A 271 -9.88 -26.09 5.95
C PRO A 271 -8.58 -25.70 5.21
N GLU A 272 -8.66 -24.86 4.18
CA GLU A 272 -7.54 -24.60 3.27
C GLU A 272 -6.77 -23.31 3.56
N LEU A 273 -7.45 -22.24 4.02
CA LEU A 273 -6.82 -20.93 4.18
C LEU A 273 -5.64 -20.97 5.17
N PRO A 274 -5.72 -21.62 6.35
CA PRO A 274 -4.61 -21.60 7.30
C PRO A 274 -3.30 -22.14 6.72
N GLY A 275 -3.36 -23.26 5.98
CA GLY A 275 -2.17 -23.85 5.36
C GLY A 275 -1.62 -22.99 4.23
N LEU A 276 -2.48 -22.31 3.49
CA LEU A 276 -2.06 -21.34 2.47
C LEU A 276 -1.37 -20.14 3.13
N LEU A 277 -1.96 -19.53 4.16
CA LEU A 277 -1.38 -18.37 4.85
C LEU A 277 -0.04 -18.71 5.50
N GLU A 278 0.10 -19.88 6.11
CA GLU A 278 1.38 -20.34 6.66
C GLU A 278 2.45 -20.49 5.56
N SER A 279 2.06 -21.00 4.39
CA SER A 279 2.98 -21.17 3.25
C SER A 279 3.38 -19.83 2.64
N LEU A 280 2.44 -18.89 2.54
CA LEU A 280 2.70 -17.53 2.08
C LEU A 280 3.61 -16.77 3.07
N ASP A 281 3.40 -16.89 4.38
CA ASP A 281 4.24 -16.24 5.40
C ASP A 281 5.72 -16.67 5.34
N LYS A 282 5.98 -17.90 4.89
CA LYS A 282 7.34 -18.45 4.73
C LYS A 282 8.10 -17.83 3.54
N ILE A 283 7.39 -17.43 2.49
CA ILE A 283 7.98 -16.78 1.30
C ILE A 283 7.87 -15.25 1.36
N ALA A 284 7.04 -14.73 2.27
CA ALA A 284 6.78 -13.31 2.40
C ALA A 284 8.04 -12.53 2.81
N VAL A 285 8.23 -11.38 2.18
CA VAL A 285 9.26 -10.43 2.59
C VAL A 285 8.82 -9.76 3.89
N ARG A 286 9.77 -9.55 4.81
CA ARG A 286 9.54 -9.01 6.14
C ARG A 286 10.34 -7.71 6.31
N PRO A 287 9.80 -6.69 6.99
CA PRO A 287 10.60 -5.59 7.47
C PRO A 287 11.70 -6.13 8.41
N ASN A 288 12.93 -5.63 8.26
CA ASN A 288 14.02 -5.91 9.17
C ASN A 288 13.90 -5.10 10.46
#